data_AF-A0A535FIF4-F1
#
_entry.id   AF-A0A535FIF4-F1
#
_cell.length_a   1.000
_cell.length_b   1.000
_cell.length_c   1.000
_cell.angle_alpha   90.00
_cell.angle_beta   90.00
_cell.angle_gamma   90.00
#
_symmetry.space_group_name_H-M   'P 1'
#
loop_
_entity.id
_entity.type
_entity.pdbx_description
1 polymer ?
#
loop_
_entity_poly.entity_id
_entity_poly.type
_entity_poly.pdbx_seq_one_letter_code
_entity_poly.pdbx_strand_id
1 'polypeptide(L)'
;MIIDEPEMNLHPIAQVKIIEFLTTLVNAGLHILITTHSTYVVDHLGNLLEAYKCEKKDEIVDLFLLEREDSFIDQKLVSVYEVTENGTIENILGQNGDINWQTFSDVTEYVQRVHFEL
;
A
#
# COMPACT_ATOMS: atom_id res chain seq x y z
N MET A 1 -7.38 -0.49 16.29
CA MET A 1 -8.26 0.43 15.53
C MET A 1 -8.64 -0.28 14.24
N ILE A 2 -9.90 -0.20 13.81
CA ILE A 2 -10.36 -0.79 12.55
C ILE A 2 -10.97 0.35 11.73
N ILE A 3 -10.54 0.52 10.48
CA ILE A 3 -11.01 1.57 9.57
C ILE A 3 -11.45 0.88 8.28
N ASP A 4 -12.71 1.06 7.92
CA ASP A 4 -13.24 0.57 6.66
C ASP A 4 -12.96 1.60 5.56
N GLU A 5 -12.33 1.19 4.46
CA GLU A 5 -12.02 2.03 3.29
C GLU A 5 -11.56 3.46 3.65
N PRO A 6 -10.39 3.64 4.29
CA PRO A 6 -9.89 4.96 4.68
C PRO A 6 -9.73 5.94 3.50
N GLU A 7 -9.71 5.42 2.27
CA GLU A 7 -9.66 6.16 1.01
C GLU A 7 -11.01 6.72 0.55
N MET A 8 -12.14 6.31 1.14
CA MET A 8 -13.46 6.60 0.59
C MET A 8 -13.69 8.11 0.50
N ASN A 9 -14.03 8.59 -0.70
CA ASN A 9 -14.19 10.01 -1.07
C ASN A 9 -12.90 10.87 -1.06
N LEU A 10 -11.72 10.27 -0.89
CA LEU A 10 -10.45 10.98 -1.00
C LEU A 10 -9.94 11.05 -2.44
N HIS A 11 -9.42 12.22 -2.82
CA HIS A 11 -8.62 12.36 -4.03
C HIS A 11 -7.42 11.40 -4.00
N PRO A 12 -6.95 10.83 -5.13
CA PRO A 12 -5.84 9.86 -5.14
C PRO A 12 -4.61 10.28 -4.32
N ILE A 13 -4.19 11.54 -4.45
CA ILE A 13 -3.05 12.07 -3.67
C ILE A 13 -3.27 12.04 -2.14
N ALA A 14 -4.52 12.18 -1.69
CA ALA A 14 -4.87 12.11 -0.28
C ALA A 14 -4.94 10.65 0.20
N GLN A 15 -5.26 9.70 -0.67
CA GLN A 15 -5.17 8.26 -0.38
C GLN A 15 -3.71 7.85 -0.09
N VAL A 16 -2.77 8.36 -0.89
CA VAL A 16 -1.33 8.16 -0.66
C VAL A 16 -0.90 8.77 0.68
N LYS A 17 -1.31 10.01 0.97
CA LYS A 17 -0.99 10.69 2.25
C LYS A 17 -1.54 9.98 3.47
N ILE A 18 -2.76 9.45 3.42
CA ILE A 18 -3.35 8.79 4.59
C ILE A 18 -2.59 7.50 4.91
N ILE A 19 -2.04 6.78 3.93
CA ILE A 19 -1.22 5.60 4.18
C ILE A 19 0.09 5.96 4.88
N GLU A 20 0.80 7.00 4.43
CA GLU A 20 1.99 7.48 5.14
C GLU A 20 1.68 7.86 6.60
N PHE A 21 0.54 8.50 6.83
CA PHE A 21 0.11 8.83 8.18
C PHE A 21 -0.19 7.59 9.03
N LEU A 22 -0.92 6.62 8.47
CA LEU A 22 -1.28 5.39 9.18
C LEU A 22 -0.04 4.55 9.51
N THR A 23 0.95 4.45 8.60
CA THR A 23 2.20 3.74 8.88
C THR A 23 3.03 4.44 9.96
N THR A 24 3.07 5.78 9.98
CA THR A 24 3.66 6.53 11.11
C THR A 24 2.99 6.17 12.44
N LEU A 25 1.65 6.03 12.48
CA LEU A 25 0.95 5.60 13.69
C LEU A 25 1.30 4.15 14.08
N VAL A 26 1.43 3.24 13.12
CA VAL A 26 1.85 1.86 13.38
C VAL A 26 3.26 1.82 13.96
N ASN A 27 4.20 2.59 13.41
CA ASN A 27 5.55 2.74 13.94
C ASN A 27 5.56 3.34 15.36
N ALA A 28 4.57 4.16 15.71
CA ALA A 28 4.36 4.68 17.07
C ALA A 28 3.70 3.66 18.03
N GLY A 29 3.43 2.43 17.57
CA GLY A 29 2.91 1.32 18.38
C GLY A 29 1.40 1.10 18.28
N LEU A 30 0.70 1.74 17.33
CA LEU A 30 -0.73 1.48 17.13
C LEU A 30 -0.95 0.25 16.25
N HIS A 31 -1.92 -0.57 16.65
CA HIS A 31 -2.41 -1.67 15.81
C HIS A 31 -3.62 -1.21 15.00
N ILE A 32 -3.48 -1.20 13.68
CA ILE A 32 -4.49 -0.72 12.73
C ILE A 32 -4.82 -1.85 11.76
N LEU A 33 -6.11 -2.08 11.57
CA LEU A 33 -6.65 -2.94 10.50
C LEU A 33 -7.42 -2.05 9.53
N ILE A 34 -7.11 -2.16 8.24
CA ILE A 34 -7.82 -1.46 7.18
C ILE A 34 -8.34 -2.43 6.13
N THR A 35 -9.44 -2.09 5.49
CA THR A 35 -9.91 -2.67 4.23
C THR A 35 -9.66 -1.63 3.14
N THR A 36 -9.39 -2.08 1.92
CA THR A 36 -9.18 -1.16 0.80
C THR A 36 -9.46 -1.87 -0.53
N HIS A 37 -9.97 -1.10 -1.49
CA HIS A 37 -10.03 -1.47 -2.90
C HIS A 37 -9.10 -0.60 -3.75
N SER A 38 -8.31 0.27 -3.13
CA SER A 38 -7.46 1.23 -3.80
C SER A 38 -6.09 0.64 -4.11
N THR A 39 -5.74 0.60 -5.40
CA THR A 39 -4.39 0.26 -5.84
C THR A 39 -3.38 1.29 -5.33
N TYR A 40 -3.75 2.57 -5.23
CA TYR A 40 -2.87 3.60 -4.68
C TYR A 40 -2.44 3.32 -3.24
N VAL A 41 -3.32 2.74 -2.43
CA VAL A 41 -3.02 2.36 -1.04
C VAL A 41 -2.00 1.23 -1.02
N VAL A 42 -2.24 0.18 -1.80
CA VAL A 42 -1.41 -1.03 -1.83
C VAL A 42 -0.04 -0.73 -2.43
N ASP A 43 0.00 -0.06 -3.58
CA ASP A 43 1.24 0.30 -4.28
C ASP A 43 2.11 1.20 -3.41
N HIS A 44 1.50 2.19 -2.73
CA HIS A 44 2.25 3.08 -1.86
C HIS A 44 2.70 2.42 -0.55
N LEU A 45 1.94 1.48 -0.01
CA LEU A 45 2.42 0.62 1.08
C LEU A 45 3.68 -0.14 0.64
N GLY A 46 3.71 -0.65 -0.60
CA GLY A 46 4.90 -1.23 -1.22
C GLY A 46 6.09 -0.26 -1.24
N ASN A 47 5.88 0.98 -1.67
CA ASN A 47 6.94 2.01 -1.67
C ASN A 47 7.49 2.28 -0.26
N LEU A 48 6.63 2.32 0.77
CA LEU A 48 7.04 2.53 2.16
C LEU A 48 7.83 1.35 2.73
N LEU A 49 7.49 0.12 2.32
CA LEU A 49 8.23 -1.10 2.67
C LEU A 49 9.62 -1.11 2.01
N GLU A 50 9.72 -0.69 0.75
CA GLU A 50 11.00 -0.56 0.04
C GLU A 50 11.87 0.55 0.64
N ALA A 51 11.30 1.71 0.93
CA ALA A 51 12.00 2.83 1.56
C ALA A 51 12.59 2.46 2.93
N TYR A 52 11.91 1.60 3.69
CA TYR A 52 12.44 1.10 4.95
C TYR A 52 13.74 0.30 4.80
N LYS A 53 13.94 -0.37 3.66
CA LYS A 53 15.13 -1.18 3.36
C LYS A 53 16.29 -0.36 2.80
N CYS A 54 16.04 0.86 2.33
CA CYS A 54 17.09 1.73 1.80
C CYS A 54 18.08 2.16 2.89
N GLU A 55 19.38 2.17 2.58
CA GLU A 55 20.42 2.62 3.51
C GLU A 55 20.44 4.15 3.67
N LYS A 56 20.11 4.88 2.61
CA LYS A 56 20.16 6.35 2.51
C LYS A 56 18.77 6.97 2.61
N LYS A 57 18.07 6.75 3.72
CA LYS A 57 16.68 7.22 3.93
C LYS A 57 16.54 8.73 3.82
N ASP A 58 17.52 9.47 4.33
CA ASP A 58 17.58 10.93 4.23
C ASP A 58 17.60 11.45 2.78
N GLU A 59 18.09 10.66 1.81
CA GLU A 59 18.17 11.06 0.40
C GLU A 59 16.87 10.81 -0.37
N ILE A 60 15.92 10.06 0.21
CA ILE A 60 14.66 9.68 -0.46
C ILE A 60 13.41 10.21 0.25
N VAL A 61 13.56 10.79 1.45
CA VAL A 61 12.43 11.23 2.28
C VAL A 61 11.59 12.31 1.60
N ASP A 62 12.21 13.16 0.78
CA ASP A 62 11.59 14.23 0.00
C ASP A 62 10.77 13.73 -1.21
N LEU A 63 10.89 12.45 -1.57
CA LEU A 63 10.04 11.81 -2.57
C LEU A 63 8.63 11.48 -2.03
N PHE A 64 8.46 11.45 -0.71
CA PHE A 64 7.20 11.10 -0.03
C PHE A 64 6.39 12.35 0.34
N LEU A 65 5.07 12.21 0.43
CA LEU A 65 4.17 13.37 0.49
C LEU A 65 4.13 14.07 1.85
N LEU A 66 4.43 13.34 2.93
CA LEU A 66 4.57 13.89 4.28
C LEU A 66 6.03 14.27 4.59
N GLU A 67 6.98 13.84 3.75
CA GLU A 67 8.42 14.07 3.96
C GLU A 67 8.89 13.57 5.33
N ARG A 68 8.48 12.34 5.71
CA ARG A 68 8.76 11.74 7.02
C ARG A 68 9.38 10.37 6.91
N GLU A 69 10.60 10.21 7.39
CA GLU A 69 11.27 8.90 7.47
C GLU A 69 10.50 7.94 8.39
N ASP A 70 9.86 8.44 9.45
CA ASP A 70 9.09 7.60 10.38
C ASP A 70 7.78 7.07 9.80
N SER A 71 7.44 7.39 8.55
CA SER A 71 6.39 6.73 7.77
C SER A 71 6.88 5.43 7.11
N PHE A 72 8.19 5.22 6.95
CA PHE A 72 8.74 4.01 6.36
C PHE A 72 8.56 2.85 7.32
N ILE A 73 8.02 1.73 6.84
CA ILE A 73 7.51 0.67 7.71
C ILE A 73 8.26 -0.65 7.50
N ASP A 74 8.62 -1.31 8.60
CA ASP A 74 9.22 -2.65 8.57
C ASP A 74 8.15 -3.66 8.15
N GLN A 75 8.50 -4.53 7.21
CA GLN A 75 7.64 -5.64 6.77
C GLN A 75 7.15 -6.50 7.95
N LYS A 76 7.91 -6.62 9.03
CA LYS A 76 7.52 -7.38 10.24
C LYS A 76 6.30 -6.81 10.95
N LEU A 77 5.97 -5.54 10.72
CA LEU A 77 4.82 -4.85 11.31
C LEU A 77 3.58 -4.91 10.43
N VAL A 78 3.70 -5.46 9.22
CA VAL A 78 2.66 -5.42 8.19
C VAL A 78 2.25 -6.83 7.80
N SER A 79 0.97 -6.99 7.48
CA SER A 79 0.44 -8.17 6.82
C SER A 79 -0.62 -7.72 5.83
N VAL A 80 -0.60 -8.29 4.63
CA VAL A 80 -1.51 -7.91 3.54
C VAL A 80 -2.24 -9.15 3.08
N TYR A 81 -3.56 -9.08 3.02
CA TYR A 81 -4.41 -10.20 2.66
C TYR A 81 -5.35 -9.82 1.52
N GLU A 82 -5.49 -10.72 0.55
CA GLU A 82 -6.47 -10.62 -0.52
C GLU A 82 -7.62 -11.60 -0.25
N VAL A 83 -8.84 -11.15 -0.53
CA VAL A 83 -10.01 -12.03 -0.60
C VAL A 83 -10.20 -12.43 -2.06
N THR A 84 -9.97 -13.71 -2.37
CA THR A 84 -10.05 -14.23 -3.74
C THR A 84 -11.51 -14.33 -4.21
N GLU A 85 -11.70 -14.51 -5.53
CA GLU A 85 -13.02 -14.74 -6.13
C GLU A 85 -13.77 -15.94 -5.53
N ASN A 86 -13.04 -16.94 -5.02
CA ASN A 86 -13.61 -18.13 -4.39
C ASN A 86 -13.94 -17.92 -2.90
N GLY A 87 -13.75 -16.72 -2.38
CA GLY A 87 -13.98 -16.38 -0.97
C GLY A 87 -12.89 -16.90 -0.02
N THR A 88 -11.72 -17.28 -0.53
CA THR A 88 -10.56 -17.62 0.32
C THR A 88 -9.78 -16.36 0.67
N ILE A 89 -9.03 -16.41 1.77
CA ILE A 89 -8.14 -15.32 2.19
C ILE A 89 -6.70 -15.79 2.02
N GLU A 90 -5.91 -15.06 1.26
CA GLU A 90 -4.52 -15.39 0.97
C GLU A 90 -3.61 -14.23 1.40
N ASN A 91 -2.45 -14.57 2.00
CA ASN A 91 -1.43 -13.58 2.30
C ASN A 91 -0.63 -13.30 1.03
N ILE A 92 -0.64 -12.04 0.60
CA ILE A 92 -0.01 -11.60 -0.65
C ILE A 92 1.27 -10.79 -0.41
N LEU A 93 1.70 -10.64 0.84
CA LEU A 93 2.99 -10.05 1.18
C LEU A 93 4.10 -11.12 1.09
N GLY A 94 4.91 -11.02 0.03
CA GLY A 94 6.05 -11.90 -0.23
C GLY A 94 7.15 -11.77 0.83
N GLN A 95 8.04 -12.76 0.91
CA GLN A 95 9.11 -12.78 1.91
C GLN A 95 10.09 -11.60 1.78
N ASN A 96 10.21 -11.03 0.58
CA ASN A 96 11.07 -9.90 0.32
C ASN A 96 10.35 -8.56 0.48
N GLY A 97 9.07 -8.54 0.88
CA GLY A 97 8.27 -7.33 1.07
C GLY A 97 7.59 -6.80 -0.19
N ASP A 98 7.69 -7.56 -1.29
CA ASP A 98 6.88 -7.39 -2.49
C ASP A 98 5.42 -7.77 -2.20
N ILE A 99 4.47 -6.98 -2.70
CA ILE A 99 3.04 -7.26 -2.58
C ILE A 99 2.56 -7.83 -3.92
N ASN A 100 2.22 -9.12 -3.93
CA ASN A 100 1.76 -9.79 -5.15
C ASN A 100 0.25 -9.56 -5.36
N TRP A 101 -0.09 -8.43 -5.99
CA TRP A 101 -1.47 -8.03 -6.25
C TRP A 101 -1.86 -8.35 -7.71
N GLN A 102 -1.94 -9.64 -8.02
CA GLN A 102 -2.08 -10.13 -9.40
C GLN A 102 -3.45 -9.80 -10.02
N THR A 103 -4.53 -9.88 -9.23
CA THR A 103 -5.91 -9.68 -9.71
C THR A 103 -6.17 -8.31 -10.33
N PHE A 104 -5.67 -7.22 -9.73
CA PHE A 104 -5.87 -5.89 -10.33
C PHE A 104 -4.92 -5.59 -11.49
N SER A 105 -3.75 -6.21 -11.53
CA SER A 105 -2.82 -6.08 -12.65
C SER A 105 -3.48 -6.59 -13.94
N ASP A 106 -4.16 -7.73 -13.86
CA ASP A 106 -4.88 -8.33 -14.98
C ASP A 106 -6.04 -7.45 -15.49
N VAL A 107 -6.81 -6.86 -14.57
CA VAL A 107 -7.91 -5.93 -14.92
C VAL A 107 -7.36 -4.65 -15.55
N THR A 108 -6.28 -4.10 -15.00
CA THR A 108 -5.64 -2.90 -15.54
C THR A 108 -5.12 -3.13 -16.94
N GLU A 109 -4.43 -4.26 -17.17
CA GLU A 109 -3.92 -4.65 -18.49
C GLU A 109 -5.07 -4.86 -19.49
N TYR A 110 -6.17 -5.49 -19.06
CA TYR A 110 -7.38 -5.63 -19.89
C TYR A 110 -7.92 -4.27 -20.34
N VAL A 111 -8.13 -3.33 -19.41
CA VAL A 111 -8.68 -2.01 -19.71
C VAL A 111 -7.73 -1.22 -20.64
N GLN A 112 -6.42 -1.28 -20.40
CA GLN A 112 -5.43 -0.64 -21.27
C GLN A 112 -5.45 -1.23 -22.68
N ARG A 113 -5.50 -2.56 -22.80
CA ARG A 113 -5.58 -3.25 -24.10
C ARG A 113 -6.80 -2.79 -24.89
N VAL A 114 -7.97 -2.73 -24.26
CA VAL A 114 -9.20 -2.24 -24.91
C VAL A 114 -9.01 -0.81 -25.42
N HIS A 115 -8.37 0.07 -24.64
CA HIS A 115 -8.11 1.45 -25.08
C HIS A 115 -7.16 1.53 -26.29
N PHE A 116 -6.12 0.69 -26.34
CA PHE A 116 -5.16 0.69 -27.45
C PHE A 116 -5.68 0.03 -28.73
N GLU A 117 -6.66 -0.88 -28.62
CA GLU A 117 -7.29 -1.54 -29.76
C GLU A 117 -8.46 -0.74 -30.38
N LEU A 118 -8.92 0.33 -29.71
CA LEU A 118 -9.90 1.29 -30.22
C LEU A 118 -9.22 2.43 -31.00
#